data_AF-A0A2D6E2M0-F1
#
_entry.id   AF-A0A2D6E2M0-F1
#
_cell.length_a   1.000
_cell.length_b   1.000
_cell.length_c   1.000
_cell.angle_alpha   90.00
_cell.angle_beta   90.00
_cell.angle_gamma   90.00
#
_symmetry.space_group_name_H-M   'P 1'
#
loop_
_entity.id
_entity.type
_entity.pdbx_description
1 polymer ?
#
loop_
_entity_poly.entity_id
_entity_poly.type
_entity_poly.pdbx_seq_one_letter_code
_entity_poly.pdbx_strand_id
1 'polypeptide(L)'
;MVKGNTLTHKKFLSSEIRRSVVRLFKLYLNNLEDIKYLHLIAIDKLKGRLSEKELETLNYLDEEHYNLVRKRTLDNGNEAIRDLSDILDKFEITLIEDRVSQEHIVLKAKTVLGSEERDVEEEAANIQ
;
A
#
# COMPACT_ATOMS: atom_id res chain seq x y z
N MET A 1 10.57 34.23 3.49
CA MET A 1 10.16 33.58 2.21
C MET A 1 10.68 32.15 2.22
N VAL A 2 9.84 31.15 2.54
CA VAL A 2 10.18 29.71 2.49
C VAL A 2 8.98 28.91 1.93
N LYS A 3 8.42 29.33 0.78
CA LYS A 3 7.30 28.61 0.14
C LYS A 3 7.74 27.66 -0.98
N GLY A 4 9.01 27.72 -1.40
CA GLY A 4 9.51 26.96 -2.55
C GLY A 4 9.81 25.48 -2.28
N ASN A 5 10.07 25.09 -1.02
CA ASN A 5 10.62 23.77 -0.71
C ASN A 5 9.54 22.72 -0.35
N THR A 6 8.45 23.14 0.29
CA THR A 6 7.37 22.28 0.78
C THR A 6 6.64 21.53 -0.34
N LEU A 7 6.40 22.19 -1.48
CA LEU A 7 5.76 21.54 -2.64
C LEU A 7 6.64 20.43 -3.25
N THR A 8 7.96 20.61 -3.20
CA THR A 8 8.94 19.62 -3.67
C THR A 8 9.02 18.43 -2.72
N HIS A 9 9.02 18.67 -1.41
CA HIS A 9 9.00 17.64 -0.37
C HIS A 9 7.77 16.74 -0.43
N LYS A 10 6.60 17.35 -0.57
CA LYS A 10 5.33 16.62 -0.72
C LYS A 10 5.33 15.76 -1.98
N LYS A 11 5.73 16.32 -3.13
CA LYS A 11 5.85 15.55 -4.39
C LYS A 11 6.80 14.37 -4.26
N PHE A 12 7.94 14.56 -3.59
CA PHE A 12 8.88 13.47 -3.32
C PHE A 12 8.21 12.36 -2.50
N LEU A 13 7.62 12.69 -1.35
CA LEU A 13 6.96 11.72 -0.48
C LEU A 13 5.80 11.00 -1.18
N SER A 14 4.93 11.72 -1.88
CA SER A 14 3.84 11.13 -2.68
C SER A 14 4.37 10.16 -3.73
N SER A 15 5.51 10.46 -4.36
CA SER A 15 6.11 9.58 -5.36
C SER A 15 6.69 8.30 -4.74
N GLU A 16 7.29 8.38 -3.55
CA GLU A 16 7.80 7.20 -2.83
C GLU A 16 6.67 6.32 -2.31
N ILE A 17 5.63 6.91 -1.72
CA ILE A 17 4.45 6.17 -1.28
C ILE A 17 3.81 5.45 -2.47
N ARG A 18 3.60 6.14 -3.59
CA ARG A 18 3.08 5.53 -4.81
C ARG A 18 3.96 4.36 -5.28
N ARG A 19 5.29 4.52 -5.29
CA ARG A 19 6.23 3.43 -5.65
C ARG A 19 6.07 2.23 -4.73
N SER A 20 5.97 2.45 -3.42
CA SER A 20 5.82 1.40 -2.42
C SER A 20 4.49 0.65 -2.58
N VAL A 21 3.38 1.38 -2.76
CA VAL A 21 2.06 0.78 -3.01
C VAL A 21 2.07 -0.03 -4.30
N VAL A 22 2.58 0.51 -5.42
CA VAL A 22 2.69 -0.22 -6.68
C VAL A 22 3.52 -1.51 -6.52
N ARG A 23 4.62 -1.45 -5.77
CA ARG A 23 5.46 -2.63 -5.49
C ARG A 23 4.70 -3.71 -4.72
N LEU A 24 3.94 -3.31 -3.70
CA LEU A 24 3.12 -4.22 -2.91
C LEU A 24 2.04 -4.91 -3.77
N PHE A 25 1.31 -4.14 -4.57
CA PHE A 25 0.26 -4.71 -5.42
C PHE A 25 0.82 -5.57 -6.56
N LYS A 26 2.01 -5.25 -7.10
CA LYS A 26 2.72 -6.16 -8.01
C LYS A 26 3.11 -7.47 -7.34
N LEU A 27 3.60 -7.43 -6.10
CA LEU A 27 3.89 -8.65 -5.33
C LEU A 27 2.63 -9.50 -5.15
N TYR A 28 1.48 -8.89 -4.84
CA TYR A 28 0.22 -9.62 -4.74
C TYR A 28 -0.23 -10.24 -6.06
N LEU A 29 -0.03 -9.56 -7.19
CA LEU A 29 -0.34 -10.13 -8.50
C LEU A 29 0.55 -11.34 -8.82
N ASN A 30 1.86 -11.26 -8.54
CA ASN A 30 2.77 -12.38 -8.70
C ASN A 30 2.35 -13.57 -7.81
N ASN A 31 2.02 -13.31 -6.54
CA ASN A 31 1.55 -14.36 -5.64
C ASN A 31 0.24 -14.99 -6.14
N LEU A 32 -0.67 -14.20 -6.74
CA LEU A 32 -1.91 -14.71 -7.32
C LEU A 32 -1.63 -15.61 -8.53
N GLU A 33 -0.65 -15.25 -9.38
CA GLU A 33 -0.17 -16.09 -10.48
C GLU A 33 0.41 -17.41 -9.98
N ASP A 34 1.25 -17.36 -8.93
CA ASP A 34 1.82 -18.56 -8.32
C ASP A 34 0.73 -19.47 -7.74
N ILE A 35 -0.26 -18.91 -7.04
CA ILE A 35 -1.40 -19.67 -6.51
C ILE A 35 -2.20 -20.32 -7.64
N LYS A 36 -2.47 -19.57 -8.72
CA LYS A 36 -3.15 -20.11 -9.91
C LYS A 36 -2.38 -21.28 -10.52
N TYR A 37 -1.06 -21.14 -10.65
CA TYR A 37 -0.20 -22.19 -11.16
C TYR A 37 -0.22 -23.45 -10.27
N LEU A 38 -0.08 -23.28 -8.95
CA LEU A 38 -0.15 -24.38 -7.98
C LEU A 38 -1.52 -25.07 -7.98
N HIS A 39 -2.60 -24.31 -8.12
CA HIS A 39 -3.95 -24.82 -8.26
C HIS A 39 -4.10 -25.70 -9.51
N LEU A 40 -3.60 -25.24 -10.66
CA LEU A 40 -3.62 -26.03 -11.90
C LEU A 40 -2.84 -27.34 -11.77
N ILE A 41 -1.67 -27.32 -11.11
CA ILE A 41 -0.92 -28.55 -10.79
C ILE A 41 -1.73 -29.49 -9.90
N ALA A 42 -2.42 -28.96 -8.88
CA ALA A 42 -3.22 -29.76 -7.97
C ALA A 42 -4.39 -30.44 -8.70
N ILE A 43 -5.10 -29.71 -9.57
CA ILE A 43 -6.15 -30.26 -10.42
C ILE A 43 -5.58 -31.34 -11.34
N ASP A 44 -4.42 -31.10 -11.97
CA ASP A 44 -3.78 -32.06 -12.86
C ASP A 44 -3.43 -33.38 -12.15
N LYS A 45 -2.90 -33.31 -10.92
CA LYS A 45 -2.60 -34.51 -10.09
C LYS A 45 -3.84 -35.31 -9.69
N LEU A 46 -5.01 -34.68 -9.68
CA LEU A 46 -6.28 -35.33 -9.36
C LEU A 46 -6.94 -35.96 -10.60
N LYS A 47 -6.47 -35.63 -11.81
CA LYS A 47 -6.92 -36.29 -13.04
C LYS A 47 -6.62 -37.79 -12.96
N GLY A 48 -7.64 -38.61 -13.20
CA GLY A 48 -7.56 -40.07 -13.08
C GLY A 48 -7.90 -40.62 -11.68
N ARG A 49 -8.11 -39.76 -10.68
CA ARG A 49 -8.65 -40.16 -9.36
C ARG A 49 -10.09 -39.73 -9.15
N LEU A 50 -10.48 -38.63 -9.79
CA LEU A 50 -11.81 -38.03 -9.69
C LEU A 50 -12.50 -38.01 -11.05
N SER A 51 -13.83 -37.96 -11.03
CA SER A 51 -14.63 -37.71 -12.23
C SER A 51 -14.49 -36.25 -12.70
N GLU A 52 -14.81 -35.98 -13.96
CA GLU A 52 -14.77 -34.61 -14.53
C GLU A 52 -15.64 -33.63 -13.73
N LYS A 53 -16.84 -34.07 -13.29
CA LYS A 53 -17.76 -33.22 -12.53
C LYS A 53 -17.19 -32.83 -11.15
N GLU A 54 -16.48 -33.75 -10.50
CA GLU A 54 -15.80 -33.46 -9.23
C GLU A 54 -14.62 -32.51 -9.45
N LEU A 55 -13.84 -32.71 -10.52
CA LEU A 55 -12.74 -31.82 -10.88
C LEU A 55 -13.22 -30.40 -11.22
N GLU A 56 -14.34 -30.27 -11.93
CA GLU A 56 -14.96 -28.98 -12.24
C GLU A 56 -15.38 -28.26 -10.96
N THR A 57 -16.00 -28.97 -10.02
CA THR A 57 -16.39 -28.42 -8.71
C THR A 57 -15.20 -27.98 -7.87
N LEU A 58 -14.06 -28.69 -7.97
CA LEU A 58 -12.83 -28.34 -7.27
C LEU A 58 -12.04 -27.22 -7.97
N ASN A 59 -12.27 -26.98 -9.26
CA ASN A 59 -11.58 -25.96 -10.04
C ASN A 59 -12.12 -24.55 -9.78
N TYR A 60 -12.15 -24.15 -8.50
CA TYR A 60 -12.69 -22.86 -8.08
C TYR A 60 -11.89 -21.66 -8.60
N LEU A 61 -10.56 -21.80 -8.69
CA LEU A 61 -9.70 -20.77 -9.27
C LEU A 61 -9.53 -21.01 -10.78
N ASP A 62 -10.66 -21.02 -11.49
CA ASP A 62 -10.71 -21.01 -12.95
C ASP A 62 -10.24 -19.65 -13.52
N GLU A 63 -10.30 -19.46 -14.84
CA GLU A 63 -9.88 -18.18 -15.43
C GLU A 63 -10.82 -17.03 -15.10
N GLU A 64 -12.10 -17.27 -14.96
CA GLU A 64 -13.06 -16.22 -14.63
C GLU A 64 -12.79 -15.67 -13.23
N HIS A 65 -12.68 -16.56 -12.25
CA HIS A 65 -12.38 -16.21 -10.86
C HIS A 65 -11.00 -15.59 -10.71
N TYR A 66 -9.98 -16.14 -11.39
CA TYR A 66 -8.64 -15.55 -11.39
C TYR A 66 -8.67 -14.11 -11.91
N ASN A 67 -9.32 -13.86 -13.04
CA ASN A 67 -9.42 -12.52 -13.62
C ASN A 67 -10.24 -11.57 -12.75
N LEU A 68 -11.30 -12.06 -12.09
CA LEU A 68 -12.08 -11.29 -11.13
C LEU A 68 -11.22 -10.82 -9.95
N VAL A 69 -10.46 -11.73 -9.33
CA VAL A 69 -9.57 -11.39 -8.22
C VAL A 69 -8.46 -10.45 -8.68
N ARG A 70 -7.85 -10.72 -9.84
CA ARG A 70 -6.82 -9.87 -10.44
C ARG A 70 -7.30 -8.43 -10.65
N LYS A 71 -8.50 -8.26 -11.21
CA LYS A 71 -9.11 -6.95 -11.43
C LYS A 71 -9.35 -6.22 -10.10
N ARG A 72 -9.94 -6.90 -9.11
CA ARG A 72 -10.15 -6.34 -7.76
C ARG A 72 -8.86 -5.89 -7.11
N THR A 73 -7.79 -6.69 -7.21
CA THR A 73 -6.46 -6.33 -6.69
C THR A 73 -5.93 -5.04 -7.34
N LEU A 74 -6.07 -4.89 -8.66
CA LEU A 74 -5.68 -3.67 -9.36
C LEU A 74 -6.52 -2.45 -8.97
N ASP A 75 -7.84 -2.63 -8.88
CA ASP A 75 -8.77 -1.57 -8.50
C ASP A 75 -8.46 -1.05 -7.09
N ASN A 76 -8.28 -1.97 -6.12
CA ASN A 76 -7.88 -1.64 -4.74
C ASN A 76 -6.53 -0.90 -4.69
N GLY A 77 -5.55 -1.30 -5.51
CA GLY A 77 -4.25 -0.63 -5.56
C GLY A 77 -4.34 0.78 -6.11
N ASN A 78 -5.20 1.00 -7.11
CA ASN A 78 -5.46 2.34 -7.65
C ASN A 78 -6.22 3.22 -6.65
N GLU A 79 -7.21 2.67 -5.96
CA GLU A 79 -7.96 3.37 -4.92
C GLU A 79 -7.04 3.77 -3.75
N ALA A 80 -6.21 2.85 -3.24
CA ALA A 80 -5.25 3.16 -2.19
C ALA A 80 -4.29 4.31 -2.55
N ILE A 81 -3.84 4.39 -3.82
CA ILE A 81 -2.99 5.51 -4.28
C ILE A 81 -3.76 6.83 -4.27
N ARG A 82 -5.04 6.82 -4.67
CA ARG A 82 -5.89 8.03 -4.65
C ARG A 82 -6.15 8.49 -3.22
N ASP A 83 -6.57 7.58 -2.35
CA ASP A 83 -6.85 7.88 -0.95
C ASP A 83 -5.61 8.45 -0.24
N LEU A 84 -4.44 7.85 -0.45
CA LEU A 84 -3.19 8.35 0.11
C LEU A 84 -2.82 9.73 -0.44
N SER A 85 -3.05 9.98 -1.73
CA SER A 85 -2.85 11.32 -2.32
C SER A 85 -3.75 12.36 -1.66
N ASP A 86 -5.04 12.05 -1.52
CA ASP A 86 -6.04 12.94 -0.92
C ASP A 86 -5.76 13.19 0.57
N ILE A 87 -5.24 12.19 1.28
CA ILE A 87 -4.79 12.33 2.67
C ILE A 87 -3.56 13.24 2.74
N LEU A 88 -2.53 12.99 1.92
CA LEU A 88 -1.32 13.83 1.88
C LEU A 88 -1.64 15.28 1.50
N ASP A 89 -2.72 15.50 0.73
CA ASP A 89 -3.17 16.83 0.37
C ASP A 89 -3.61 17.71 1.54
N LYS A 90 -3.96 17.08 2.67
CA LYS A 90 -4.40 17.76 3.90
C LYS A 90 -3.24 18.17 4.81
N PHE A 91 -2.00 17.84 4.46
CA PHE A 91 -0.83 18.11 5.30
C PHE A 91 0.14 19.09 4.64
N GLU A 92 0.72 19.97 5.45
CA GLU A 92 1.94 20.69 5.11
C GLU A 92 3.15 19.83 5.52
N ILE A 93 3.97 19.42 4.54
CA ILE A 93 5.06 18.47 4.75
C ILE A 93 6.40 19.16 4.54
N THR A 94 7.21 19.20 5.59
CA THR A 94 8.57 19.73 5.55
C THR A 94 9.55 18.62 5.91
N LEU A 95 10.55 18.39 5.05
CA LEU A 95 11.65 17.48 5.38
C LEU A 95 12.56 18.15 6.40
N ILE A 96 12.85 17.46 7.49
CA ILE A 96 13.83 17.89 8.48
C ILE A 96 15.18 17.33 8.00
N GLU A 97 16.12 18.21 7.65
CA GLU A 97 17.51 17.82 7.40
C GLU A 97 18.22 17.58 8.74
N ASP A 98 17.85 16.52 9.46
CA ASP A 98 18.75 15.96 10.46
C ASP A 98 19.54 14.83 9.80
N ARG A 99 20.70 15.20 9.28
CA ARG A 99 21.75 14.22 9.01
C ARG A 99 22.37 13.89 10.37
N VAL A 100 22.30 12.60 10.74
CA VAL A 100 23.05 11.98 11.84
C VAL A 100 22.40 12.07 13.23
N SER A 101 21.33 11.30 13.43
CA SER A 101 21.23 10.39 14.58
C SER A 101 20.27 9.28 14.22
N GLN A 102 20.74 8.05 14.33
CA GLN A 102 19.90 6.88 14.11
C GLN A 102 18.75 6.92 15.12
N GLU A 103 17.51 6.86 14.64
CA GLU A 103 16.45 5.93 15.09
C GLU A 103 15.03 6.41 14.75
N HIS A 104 14.76 7.69 14.48
CA HIS A 104 13.36 8.11 14.25
C HIS A 104 13.22 9.22 13.19
N ILE A 105 12.41 8.96 12.14
CA ILE A 105 11.87 10.01 11.26
C ILE A 105 10.76 10.72 12.04
N VAL A 106 11.03 11.93 12.53
CA VAL A 106 10.00 12.76 13.17
C VAL A 106 9.17 13.45 12.10
N LEU A 107 7.96 12.95 11.85
CA LEU A 107 6.98 13.60 10.99
C LEU A 107 6.23 14.66 11.81
N LYS A 108 6.60 15.94 11.69
CA LYS A 108 5.76 17.04 12.19
C LYS A 108 4.63 17.30 11.21
N ALA A 109 3.46 16.73 11.48
CA ALA A 109 2.23 16.99 10.73
C ALA A 109 1.40 18.07 11.45
N LYS A 110 1.20 19.23 10.81
CA LYS A 110 0.24 20.23 11.30
C LYS A 110 -1.11 19.97 10.63
N THR A 111 -2.10 19.50 11.40
CA THR A 111 -3.47 19.28 10.91
C THR A 111 -4.18 20.62 10.80
N VAL A 112 -4.57 21.01 9.58
CA VAL A 112 -5.40 22.21 9.36
C VAL A 112 -6.88 21.81 9.50
N LEU A 113 -7.30 21.54 10.73
CA LEU A 113 -8.71 21.53 11.10
C LEU A 113 -9.01 22.86 11.79
N GLY A 114 -10.14 23.47 11.42
CA GLY A 114 -10.47 24.88 11.66
C GLY A 114 -10.05 25.44 13.02
N SER A 115 -9.39 26.60 12.97
CA SER A 115 -9.32 27.62 14.02
C SER A 115 -9.26 27.11 15.46
N GLU A 116 -8.16 26.47 15.84
CA GLU A 116 -7.62 26.53 17.21
C GLU A 116 -6.18 26.00 17.16
N GLU A 117 -5.21 26.90 17.32
CA GLU A 117 -3.81 26.53 17.49
C GLU A 117 -3.66 25.84 18.85
N ARG A 118 -3.33 24.55 18.83
CA ARG A 118 -2.77 23.87 20.00
C ARG A 118 -1.44 23.26 19.59
N ASP A 119 -0.38 23.93 20.01
CA ASP A 119 0.95 23.33 20.05
C ASP A 119 0.92 22.26 21.13
N VAL A 120 1.07 20.99 20.71
CA VAL A 120 1.30 19.89 21.66
C VAL A 120 2.81 19.76 21.79
N GLU A 121 3.37 20.41 22.82
CA GLU A 121 4.70 20.07 23.33
C GLU A 121 4.60 18.74 24.06
N GLU A 122 5.12 17.68 23.45
CA GLU A 122 5.31 16.40 24.14
C GLU A 122 6.59 16.51 24.97
N GLU A 123 6.42 16.78 26.27
CA GLU A 123 7.48 16.80 27.27
C GLU A 123 8.06 15.39 27.41
N ALA A 124 9.25 15.16 26.85
CA ALA A 124 10.00 13.93 27.06
C ALA A 124 10.39 13.85 28.56
N ALA A 125 9.69 12.99 29.29
CA ALA A 125 10.04 12.65 30.66
C ALA A 125 11.46 12.05 30.71
N ASN A 126 12.38 12.77 31.33
CA ASN A 126 13.69 12.27 31.71
C ASN A 126 13.49 11.12 32.72
N ILE A 127 13.83 9.90 32.31
CA ILE A 127 14.04 8.80 33.27
C ILE A 127 15.46 8.97 33.84
N GLN A 128 15.49 9.10 35.15
CA GLN A 128 16.63 9.39 36.02
C GLN A 128 17.69 8.29 36.03
#